data_AF-A0A3M1B7X8-F1
#
_entry.id   AF-A0A3M1B7X8-F1
#
_cell.length_a   1.000
_cell.length_b   1.000
_cell.length_c   1.000
_cell.angle_alpha   90.00
_cell.angle_beta   90.00
_cell.angle_gamma   90.00
#
_symmetry.space_group_name_H-M   'P 1'
#
loop_
_entity.id
_entity.type
_entity.pdbx_description
1 polymer ?
#
loop_
_entity_poly.entity_id
_entity_poly.type
_entity_poly.pdbx_seq_one_letter_code
_entity_poly.pdbx_strand_id
1 'polypeptide(L)'
;MKSCSRQGSTLVVILILLAIIAILVAILLPAIYRARQKALRTACQASLKELYKAAAMYADDEDAGDGSYPYNPTAKKPGEIFQYLVKTKYITNFAFLQCPAARKGRRSQHTLDLVKNDDLVGYTWTLKRVSNEEEAPLPLGADRYQRGGRYASSLRSDAHREGRNVLWSSGKVEWMMDSPALAKFIKNMPK
;
A
#
# COMPACT_ATOMS: atom_id res chain seq x y z
N MET A 1 69.05 14.80 -29.04
CA MET A 1 69.40 15.21 -27.66
C MET A 1 68.39 14.60 -26.69
N LYS A 2 68.93 13.84 -25.74
CA LYS A 2 68.42 13.20 -24.49
C LYS A 2 66.91 13.24 -24.12
N SER A 3 66.35 12.02 -24.18
CA SER A 3 65.37 11.28 -23.35
C SER A 3 64.55 11.92 -22.21
N CYS A 4 63.32 11.39 -22.14
CA CYS A 4 62.55 10.93 -20.97
C CYS A 4 61.86 11.98 -20.07
N SER A 5 60.54 12.09 -20.21
CA SER A 5 59.66 12.62 -19.17
C SER A 5 58.65 11.53 -18.80
N ARG A 6 58.69 11.14 -17.51
CA ARG A 6 57.97 10.04 -16.88
C ARG A 6 56.46 10.14 -17.16
N GLN A 7 55.94 9.21 -17.94
CA GLN A 7 54.53 8.83 -17.86
C GLN A 7 54.33 8.04 -16.55
N GLY A 8 54.15 8.79 -15.46
CA GLY A 8 53.68 8.24 -14.19
C GLY A 8 52.32 7.58 -14.41
N SER A 9 52.17 6.39 -13.84
CA SER A 9 51.05 5.46 -14.00
C SER A 9 49.69 6.04 -13.60
N THR A 10 49.06 6.81 -14.48
CA THR A 10 47.66 7.26 -14.34
C THR A 10 46.70 6.07 -14.21
N LEU A 11 47.02 4.95 -14.84
CA LEU A 11 46.21 3.73 -14.79
C LEU A 11 46.05 3.18 -13.37
N VAL A 12 47.13 3.13 -12.58
CA VAL A 12 47.11 2.56 -11.22
C VAL A 12 46.28 3.45 -10.29
N VAL A 13 46.43 4.77 -10.40
CA VAL A 13 45.66 5.73 -9.59
C VAL A 13 44.17 5.66 -9.92
N ILE A 14 43.81 5.54 -11.20
CA ILE A 14 42.41 5.40 -11.64
C ILE A 14 41.81 4.07 -11.15
N LEU A 15 42.57 2.97 -11.18
CA LEU A 15 42.11 1.66 -10.70
C LEU A 15 41.82 1.66 -9.19
N ILE A 16 42.71 2.24 -8.38
CA ILE A 16 42.51 2.36 -6.93
C ILE A 16 41.28 3.22 -6.63
N LEU A 17 41.09 4.31 -7.39
CA LEU A 17 39.93 5.18 -7.23
C LEU A 17 38.61 4.44 -7.49
N LEU A 18 38.54 3.68 -8.58
CA LEU A 18 37.34 2.89 -8.90
C LEU A 18 37.07 1.79 -7.87
N ALA A 19 38.12 1.17 -7.32
CA ALA A 19 37.98 0.19 -6.25
C ALA A 19 37.33 0.81 -5.00
N ILE A 20 37.77 2.01 -4.60
CA ILE A 20 37.19 2.71 -3.44
C ILE A 20 35.73 3.09 -3.72
N ILE A 21 35.41 3.65 -4.90
CA ILE A 21 34.03 4.00 -5.27
C ILE A 21 33.13 2.76 -5.27
N ALA A 22 33.61 1.61 -5.78
CA ALA A 22 32.85 0.37 -5.78
C ALA A 22 32.50 -0.10 -4.36
N ILE A 23 33.45 -0.03 -3.42
CA ILE A 23 33.22 -0.38 -2.01
C ILE A 23 32.18 0.55 -1.38
N LEU A 24 32.28 1.85 -1.63
CA LEU A 24 31.31 2.82 -1.12
C LEU A 24 29.90 2.51 -1.64
N VAL A 25 29.74 2.35 -2.97
CA VAL A 25 28.45 2.05 -3.59
C VAL A 25 27.87 0.72 -3.08
N ALA A 26 28.70 -0.30 -2.88
CA ALA A 26 28.26 -1.59 -2.36
C ALA A 26 27.58 -1.50 -0.98
N ILE A 27 28.05 -0.59 -0.12
CA ILE A 27 27.46 -0.35 1.20
C ILE A 27 26.21 0.56 1.11
N LEU A 28 26.19 1.51 0.17
CA LEU A 28 25.11 2.49 0.02
C LEU A 28 23.84 1.90 -0.62
N LEU A 29 23.98 1.04 -1.65
CA LEU A 29 22.85 0.46 -2.37
C LEU A 29 21.79 -0.24 -1.48
N PRO A 30 22.16 -1.15 -0.54
CA PRO A 30 21.16 -1.81 0.31
C PRO A 30 20.45 -0.84 1.26
N ALA A 31 21.14 0.21 1.74
CA ALA A 31 20.56 1.22 2.60
C ALA A 31 19.49 2.04 1.86
N ILE A 32 19.79 2.47 0.63
CA ILE A 32 18.84 3.22 -0.21
C ILE A 32 17.61 2.38 -0.54
N TYR A 33 17.79 1.08 -0.82
CA TYR A 33 16.67 0.18 -1.08
C TYR A 33 15.70 0.12 0.11
N ARG A 34 16.22 -0.07 1.34
CA ARG A 34 15.41 -0.07 2.57
C ARG A 34 14.73 1.28 2.81
N ALA A 35 15.43 2.39 2.57
CA ALA A 35 14.86 3.73 2.70
C ALA A 35 13.68 3.96 1.74
N ARG A 36 13.83 3.55 0.48
CA ARG A 36 12.76 3.62 -0.52
C ARG A 36 11.56 2.77 -0.14
N GLN A 37 11.78 1.55 0.38
CA GLN A 37 10.67 0.73 0.86
C GLN A 37 9.91 1.39 2.02
N LYS A 38 10.62 1.98 2.99
CA LYS A 38 9.98 2.73 4.08
C LYS A 38 9.17 3.92 3.57
N ALA A 39 9.71 4.70 2.62
CA ALA A 39 9.00 5.83 2.01
C ALA A 39 7.74 5.39 1.24
N LEU A 40 7.79 4.25 0.55
CA LEU A 40 6.61 3.69 -0.12
C LEU A 40 5.55 3.21 0.90
N ARG A 41 5.98 2.63 2.02
CA ARG A 41 5.08 2.23 3.11
C ARG A 41 4.38 3.44 3.72
N THR A 42 5.10 4.53 3.99
CA THR A 42 4.49 5.76 4.55
C THR A 42 3.56 6.44 3.55
N ALA A 43 3.90 6.46 2.26
CA ALA A 43 2.99 6.96 1.22
C ALA A 43 1.69 6.13 1.15
N CYS A 44 1.81 4.81 1.28
CA CYS A 44 0.67 3.91 1.33
C CYS A 44 -0.23 4.16 2.56
N GLN A 45 0.38 4.44 3.71
CA GLN A 45 -0.36 4.83 4.93
C GLN A 45 -1.14 6.14 4.75
N ALA A 46 -0.56 7.13 4.06
CA ALA A 46 -1.24 8.39 3.79
C ALA A 46 -2.48 8.17 2.92
N SER A 47 -2.36 7.39 1.84
CA SER A 47 -3.52 7.02 1.01
C SER A 47 -4.60 6.30 1.80
N LEU A 48 -4.25 5.35 2.68
CA LEU A 48 -5.22 4.67 3.57
C LEU A 48 -5.95 5.64 4.50
N LYS A 49 -5.27 6.68 5.00
CA LYS A 49 -5.90 7.72 5.82
C LYS A 49 -6.87 8.58 5.01
N GLU A 50 -6.55 8.91 3.76
CA GLU A 50 -7.49 9.62 2.89
C GLU A 50 -8.73 8.76 2.56
N LEU A 51 -8.54 7.44 2.35
CA LEU A 51 -9.66 6.51 2.20
C LEU A 51 -10.51 6.42 3.46
N TYR A 52 -9.88 6.41 4.64
CA TYR A 52 -10.60 6.44 5.91
C TYR A 52 -11.45 7.70 6.04
N LYS A 53 -10.91 8.89 5.74
CA LYS A 53 -11.69 10.13 5.80
C LYS A 53 -12.94 10.06 4.93
N ALA A 54 -12.81 9.58 3.69
CA ALA A 54 -13.96 9.40 2.80
C ALA A 54 -14.97 8.39 3.36
N ALA A 55 -14.49 7.30 3.96
CA ALA A 55 -15.33 6.28 4.58
C ALA A 55 -15.99 6.74 5.88
N ALA A 56 -15.32 7.58 6.67
CA ALA A 56 -15.85 8.18 7.89
C ALA A 56 -16.91 9.23 7.54
N MET A 57 -16.66 10.09 6.55
CA MET A 57 -17.68 11.02 6.02
C MET A 57 -18.93 10.28 5.54
N TYR A 58 -18.75 9.12 4.88
CA TYR A 58 -19.87 8.28 4.50
C TYR A 58 -20.62 7.72 5.72
N ALA A 59 -19.90 7.28 6.76
CA ALA A 59 -20.50 6.72 7.97
C ALA A 59 -21.24 7.78 8.81
N ASP A 60 -20.74 9.01 8.80
CA ASP A 60 -21.33 10.16 9.51
C ASP A 60 -22.53 10.76 8.76
N ASP A 61 -22.68 10.49 7.46
CA ASP A 61 -23.81 10.96 6.67
C ASP A 61 -25.08 10.14 6.95
N GLU A 62 -26.15 10.83 7.32
CA GLU A 62 -27.47 10.27 7.69
C GLU A 62 -28.07 9.33 6.63
N ASP A 63 -27.74 9.54 5.34
CA ASP A 63 -28.22 8.71 4.23
C ASP A 63 -27.65 7.27 4.24
N ALA A 64 -26.56 7.02 4.98
CA ALA A 64 -26.03 5.67 5.21
C ALA A 64 -26.87 4.89 6.25
N GLY A 65 -27.72 5.58 7.03
CA GLY A 65 -28.81 5.02 7.83
C GLY A 65 -28.42 4.23 9.09
N ASP A 66 -27.13 3.98 9.32
CA ASP A 66 -26.69 3.10 10.40
C ASP A 66 -25.34 3.41 11.05
N GLY A 67 -24.71 4.55 10.73
CA GLY A 67 -23.41 4.93 11.28
C GLY A 67 -22.27 3.99 10.89
N SER A 68 -22.47 3.13 9.89
CA SER A 68 -21.50 2.10 9.51
C SER A 68 -20.64 2.51 8.33
N TYR A 69 -19.39 2.05 8.39
CA TYR A 69 -18.48 2.20 7.27
C TYR A 69 -19.02 1.49 6.02
N PRO A 70 -18.62 1.92 4.80
CA PRO A 70 -19.11 1.36 3.55
C PRO A 70 -19.07 -0.17 3.56
N TYR A 71 -20.23 -0.76 3.36
CA TYR A 71 -20.42 -2.20 3.41
C TYR A 71 -21.35 -2.64 2.29
N ASN A 72 -20.98 -3.72 1.61
CA ASN A 72 -21.84 -4.37 0.63
C ASN A 72 -21.95 -5.86 0.96
N PRO A 73 -23.15 -6.34 1.38
CA PRO A 73 -23.35 -7.75 1.74
C PRO A 73 -23.25 -8.68 0.54
N THR A 74 -23.36 -8.16 -0.68
CA THR A 74 -23.26 -8.92 -1.93
C THR A 74 -21.86 -8.87 -2.55
N ALA A 75 -20.94 -8.07 -1.99
CA ALA A 75 -19.61 -7.94 -2.53
C ALA A 75 -18.85 -9.26 -2.42
N LYS A 76 -18.42 -9.78 -3.57
CA LYS A 76 -17.56 -10.98 -3.63
C LYS A 76 -16.09 -10.61 -3.52
N LYS A 77 -15.76 -9.34 -3.78
CA LYS A 77 -14.40 -8.83 -3.80
C LYS A 77 -14.29 -7.53 -2.98
N PRO A 78 -13.22 -7.36 -2.19
CA PRO A 78 -13.05 -6.17 -1.36
C PRO A 78 -13.04 -4.84 -2.12
N GLY A 79 -12.60 -4.85 -3.38
CA GLY A 79 -12.55 -3.65 -4.23
C GLY A 79 -13.93 -3.11 -4.63
N GLU A 80 -14.99 -3.92 -4.52
CA GLU A 80 -16.36 -3.52 -4.87
C GLU A 80 -16.95 -2.51 -3.87
N ILE A 81 -16.45 -2.48 -2.64
CA ILE A 81 -16.96 -1.58 -1.60
C ILE A 81 -16.56 -0.12 -1.86
N PHE A 82 -15.35 0.11 -2.36
CA PHE A 82 -14.90 1.46 -2.73
C PHE A 82 -15.71 2.08 -3.87
N GLN A 83 -16.46 1.27 -4.62
CA GLN A 83 -17.33 1.77 -5.68
C GLN A 83 -18.48 2.60 -5.13
N TYR A 84 -18.97 2.29 -3.93
CA TYR A 84 -19.98 3.11 -3.26
C TYR A 84 -19.43 4.52 -3.04
N LEU A 85 -18.27 4.63 -2.39
CA LEU A 85 -17.60 5.92 -2.13
C LEU A 85 -17.29 6.73 -3.40
N VAL A 86 -16.98 6.05 -4.50
CA VAL A 86 -16.79 6.70 -5.81
C VAL A 86 -18.12 7.16 -6.40
N LYS A 87 -19.16 6.32 -6.35
CA LYS A 87 -20.48 6.62 -6.92
C LYS A 87 -21.17 7.76 -6.16
N THR A 88 -21.02 7.80 -4.85
CA THR A 88 -21.55 8.85 -3.97
C THR A 88 -20.64 10.08 -3.87
N LYS A 89 -19.55 10.13 -4.66
CA LYS A 89 -18.62 11.26 -4.79
C LYS A 89 -17.83 11.66 -3.53
N TYR A 90 -17.74 10.81 -2.50
CA TYR A 90 -16.80 11.04 -1.38
C TYR A 90 -15.34 10.93 -1.80
N ILE A 91 -15.05 10.14 -2.84
CA ILE A 91 -13.71 10.04 -3.44
C ILE A 91 -13.72 10.69 -4.81
N THR A 92 -13.06 11.85 -4.92
CA THR A 92 -12.87 12.57 -6.20
C THR A 92 -11.55 12.23 -6.87
N ASN A 93 -10.52 11.91 -6.09
CA ASN A 93 -9.19 11.58 -6.60
C ASN A 93 -8.93 10.07 -6.54
N PHE A 94 -8.97 9.43 -7.71
CA PHE A 94 -8.74 7.99 -7.85
C PHE A 94 -7.30 7.55 -7.58
N ALA A 95 -6.34 8.48 -7.51
CA ALA A 95 -4.95 8.14 -7.19
C ALA A 95 -4.83 7.49 -5.80
N PHE A 96 -5.71 7.83 -4.86
CA PHE A 96 -5.74 7.23 -3.52
C PHE A 96 -6.22 5.79 -3.50
N LEU A 97 -6.94 5.34 -4.53
CA LEU A 97 -7.37 3.95 -4.63
C LEU A 97 -6.21 3.02 -4.99
N GLN A 98 -5.09 3.55 -5.48
CA GLN A 98 -3.94 2.74 -5.89
C GLN A 98 -2.79 2.84 -4.89
N CYS A 99 -2.27 1.69 -4.47
CA CYS A 99 -1.07 1.64 -3.65
C CYS A 99 0.14 2.12 -4.47
N PRO A 100 0.91 3.14 -4.01
CA PRO A 100 2.11 3.63 -4.72
C PRO A 100 3.20 2.57 -4.87
N ALA A 101 3.20 1.57 -3.99
CA ALA A 101 4.13 0.45 -4.04
C ALA A 101 3.67 -0.67 -4.99
N ALA A 102 2.42 -0.66 -5.46
CA ALA A 102 1.91 -1.62 -6.41
C ALA A 102 2.73 -1.57 -7.70
N ARG A 103 3.15 -2.74 -8.19
CA ARG A 103 3.77 -2.84 -9.52
C ARG A 103 2.65 -2.52 -10.53
N LYS A 104 2.71 -1.35 -11.20
CA LYS A 104 1.71 -0.95 -12.20
C LYS A 104 1.60 -2.05 -13.27
N GLY A 105 0.55 -2.88 -13.20
CA GLY A 105 0.06 -3.62 -14.36
C GLY A 105 -0.32 -2.61 -15.44
N ARG A 106 -0.33 -3.04 -16.72
CA ARG A 106 -0.62 -2.18 -17.87
C ARG A 106 -1.76 -1.20 -17.57
N ARG A 107 -1.49 0.09 -17.77
CA ARG A 107 -2.45 1.21 -17.65
C ARG A 107 -3.77 0.83 -18.31
N SER A 108 -4.89 0.93 -17.62
CA SER A 108 -6.11 1.40 -18.26
C SER A 108 -6.18 2.91 -18.03
N GLN A 109 -6.04 3.62 -19.13
CA GLN A 109 -6.03 5.08 -19.22
C GLN A 109 -7.45 5.65 -19.32
N HIS A 110 -8.47 4.89 -18.87
CA HIS A 110 -9.87 5.25 -19.03
C HIS A 110 -10.52 5.56 -17.69
N THR A 111 -10.48 6.86 -17.36
CA THR A 111 -11.63 7.58 -16.82
C THR A 111 -12.94 7.07 -17.45
N LEU A 112 -13.96 6.81 -16.64
CA LEU A 112 -15.37 6.56 -17.01
C LEU A 112 -15.86 5.13 -17.31
N ASP A 113 -15.15 4.06 -16.95
CA ASP A 113 -15.76 2.72 -16.81
C ASP A 113 -15.78 2.29 -15.34
N LEU A 114 -16.77 2.81 -14.61
CA LEU A 114 -17.06 2.37 -13.26
C LEU A 114 -17.34 0.86 -13.29
N VAL A 115 -16.49 0.08 -12.59
CA VAL A 115 -16.86 -1.26 -12.10
C VAL A 115 -16.86 -2.38 -13.14
N LYS A 116 -15.71 -2.69 -13.76
CA LYS A 116 -15.52 -4.04 -14.35
C LYS A 116 -14.19 -4.72 -14.08
N ASN A 117 -13.14 -3.99 -13.68
CA ASN A 117 -11.82 -4.57 -13.49
C ASN A 117 -11.35 -4.45 -12.03
N ASP A 118 -11.13 -5.61 -11.41
CA ASP A 118 -10.54 -5.81 -10.09
C ASP A 118 -9.13 -5.20 -9.91
N ASP A 119 -8.55 -4.64 -10.97
CA ASP A 119 -7.16 -4.19 -11.05
C ASP A 119 -6.93 -2.73 -10.61
N LEU A 120 -8.00 -2.01 -10.22
CA LEU A 120 -7.93 -0.57 -9.95
C LEU A 120 -7.74 -0.20 -8.48
N VAL A 121 -8.08 -1.09 -7.54
CA VAL A 121 -7.96 -0.81 -6.10
C VAL A 121 -6.79 -1.59 -5.51
N GLY A 122 -5.73 -0.86 -5.16
CA GLY A 122 -4.53 -1.36 -4.51
C GLY A 122 -4.69 -1.61 -3.00
N TYR A 123 -5.91 -1.70 -2.50
CA TYR A 123 -6.27 -1.83 -1.10
C TYR A 123 -7.42 -2.83 -0.94
N THR A 124 -7.45 -3.55 0.18
CA THR A 124 -8.56 -4.42 0.59
C THR A 124 -9.40 -3.71 1.64
N TRP A 125 -10.72 -3.89 1.59
CA TRP A 125 -11.66 -3.45 2.62
C TRP A 125 -12.32 -4.64 3.32
N THR A 126 -12.83 -4.41 4.55
CA THR A 126 -13.60 -5.38 5.33
C THR A 126 -14.88 -5.78 4.59
N LEU A 127 -15.17 -7.08 4.52
CA LEU A 127 -16.43 -7.62 3.98
C LEU A 127 -17.44 -7.82 5.12
N LYS A 128 -17.19 -7.19 6.26
CA LYS A 128 -18.09 -7.18 7.41
C LYS A 128 -18.54 -5.76 7.66
N ARG A 129 -19.77 -5.63 8.14
CA ARG A 129 -20.30 -4.36 8.61
C ARG A 129 -19.56 -3.96 9.88
N VAL A 130 -19.05 -2.74 9.94
CA VAL A 130 -18.34 -2.18 11.08
C VAL A 130 -18.96 -0.81 11.35
N SER A 131 -19.42 -0.58 12.58
CA SER A 131 -19.98 0.71 12.99
C SER A 131 -18.87 1.67 13.41
N ASN A 132 -19.11 2.98 13.27
CA ASN A 132 -18.25 4.01 13.84
C ASN A 132 -18.33 4.05 15.39
N GLU A 133 -19.39 3.48 15.98
CA GLU A 133 -19.63 3.45 17.42
C GLU A 133 -19.02 2.24 18.14
N GLU A 134 -18.27 1.41 17.43
CA GLU A 134 -17.75 0.16 17.99
C GLU A 134 -16.61 0.41 18.99
N GLU A 135 -16.78 -0.11 20.22
CA GLU A 135 -15.91 0.19 21.37
C GLU A 135 -14.46 -0.31 21.19
N ALA A 136 -14.27 -1.37 20.38
CA ALA A 136 -12.96 -1.89 20.02
C ALA A 136 -12.61 -1.51 18.57
N PRO A 137 -11.40 -0.97 18.30
CA PRO A 137 -11.00 -0.66 16.94
C PRO A 137 -10.89 -1.94 16.12
N LEU A 138 -11.74 -2.06 15.09
CA LEU A 138 -11.74 -3.18 14.14
C LEU A 138 -11.01 -2.78 12.85
N PRO A 139 -10.35 -3.72 12.16
CA PRO A 139 -9.64 -3.40 10.94
C PRO A 139 -10.63 -3.22 9.79
N LEU A 140 -10.60 -2.03 9.18
CA LEU A 140 -11.42 -1.65 8.03
C LEU A 140 -10.77 -2.02 6.71
N GLY A 141 -9.44 -1.93 6.61
CA GLY A 141 -8.76 -2.17 5.34
C GLY A 141 -7.28 -2.42 5.46
N ALA A 142 -6.65 -2.84 4.35
CA ALA A 142 -5.22 -3.12 4.30
C ALA A 142 -4.63 -2.94 2.89
N ASP A 143 -3.32 -2.82 2.78
CA ASP A 143 -2.60 -2.62 1.51
C ASP A 143 -2.15 -3.89 0.77
N ARG A 144 -2.29 -5.08 1.37
CA ARG A 144 -1.85 -6.36 0.78
C ARG A 144 -2.85 -7.49 1.00
N TYR A 145 -3.01 -8.35 -0.02
CA TYR A 145 -3.64 -9.67 0.11
C TYR A 145 -2.70 -10.82 0.04
N GLN A 146 -3.15 -11.82 0.78
CA GLN A 146 -2.61 -13.14 0.84
C GLN A 146 -3.60 -14.11 0.23
N ARG A 147 -3.25 -14.66 -0.94
CA ARG A 147 -4.05 -15.64 -1.68
C ARG A 147 -4.49 -16.77 -0.74
N GLY A 148 -5.81 -16.94 -0.55
CA GLY A 148 -6.40 -18.01 0.27
C GLY A 148 -7.32 -17.61 1.43
N GLY A 149 -7.66 -16.32 1.60
CA GLY A 149 -8.63 -15.85 2.61
C GLY A 149 -9.58 -14.77 2.09
N ARG A 150 -10.66 -14.48 2.84
CA ARG A 150 -11.76 -13.54 2.50
C ARG A 150 -11.35 -12.06 2.30
N TYR A 151 -10.05 -11.74 2.24
CA TYR A 151 -9.51 -10.40 2.03
C TYR A 151 -8.47 -10.41 0.92
N ALA A 152 -8.92 -10.09 -0.30
CA ALA A 152 -8.25 -10.33 -1.58
C ALA A 152 -7.80 -9.12 -2.45
N SER A 153 -6.52 -9.07 -2.85
CA SER A 153 -5.76 -8.11 -3.69
C SER A 153 -4.43 -8.70 -4.25
N SER A 154 -4.35 -8.90 -5.56
CA SER A 154 -3.22 -9.51 -6.30
C SER A 154 -1.88 -8.75 -6.24
N LEU A 155 -1.63 -7.90 -5.24
CA LEU A 155 -0.48 -7.02 -5.09
C LEU A 155 0.81 -7.78 -4.79
N ARG A 156 1.51 -8.14 -5.87
CA ARG A 156 2.94 -8.49 -5.85
C ARG A 156 3.77 -7.21 -5.79
N SER A 157 3.76 -6.53 -4.63
CA SER A 157 4.65 -5.39 -4.37
C SER A 157 5.85 -5.82 -3.54
N ASP A 158 7.06 -5.41 -3.96
CA ASP A 158 8.30 -5.67 -3.23
C ASP A 158 8.38 -4.90 -1.89
N ALA A 159 7.61 -3.82 -1.72
CA ALA A 159 7.65 -3.00 -0.51
C ALA A 159 6.88 -3.62 0.67
N HIS A 160 6.02 -4.62 0.41
CA HIS A 160 5.13 -5.26 1.39
C HIS A 160 5.44 -6.76 1.57
N ARG A 161 6.70 -7.19 1.38
CA ARG A 161 7.07 -8.61 1.53
C ARG A 161 6.96 -9.12 2.98
N GLU A 162 7.25 -8.26 3.94
CA GLU A 162 7.39 -8.59 5.38
C GLU A 162 6.11 -8.35 6.20
N GLY A 163 5.15 -7.60 5.64
CA GLY A 163 3.99 -7.13 6.39
C GLY A 163 3.10 -6.23 5.55
N ARG A 164 2.11 -5.64 6.21
CA ARG A 164 1.05 -4.82 5.60
C ARG A 164 0.66 -3.65 6.50
N ASN A 165 0.20 -2.56 5.90
CA ASN A 165 -0.51 -1.53 6.63
C ASN A 165 -1.95 -1.96 6.83
N VAL A 166 -2.44 -1.84 8.06
CA VAL A 166 -3.82 -2.09 8.45
C VAL A 166 -4.43 -0.77 8.89
N LEU A 167 -5.56 -0.43 8.28
CA LEU A 167 -6.42 0.67 8.69
C LEU A 167 -7.44 0.14 9.70
N TRP A 168 -7.55 0.82 10.82
CA TRP A 168 -8.50 0.54 11.89
C TRP A 168 -9.71 1.50 11.86
N SER A 169 -10.82 1.11 12.47
CA SER A 169 -12.03 1.93 12.59
C SER A 169 -11.82 3.22 13.38
N SER A 170 -10.80 3.26 14.23
CA SER A 170 -10.36 4.49 14.91
C SER A 170 -9.63 5.49 13.99
N GLY A 171 -9.44 5.18 12.71
CA GLY A 171 -8.64 5.98 11.77
C GLY A 171 -7.12 5.80 11.92
N LYS A 172 -6.68 4.97 12.88
CA LYS A 172 -5.27 4.62 13.02
C LYS A 172 -4.84 3.71 11.88
N VAL A 173 -3.67 3.98 11.30
CA VAL A 173 -3.03 3.08 10.33
C VAL A 173 -1.74 2.56 10.94
N GLU A 174 -1.62 1.24 11.06
CA GLU A 174 -0.47 0.58 11.67
C GLU A 174 0.18 -0.42 10.72
N TRP A 175 1.51 -0.48 10.78
CA TRP A 175 2.26 -1.52 10.10
C TRP A 175 2.25 -2.80 10.94
N MET A 176 1.72 -3.88 10.39
CA MET A 176 1.75 -5.20 11.00
C MET A 176 2.63 -6.15 10.20
N MET A 177 3.52 -6.84 10.92
CA MET A 177 4.31 -7.91 10.32
C MET A 177 3.43 -9.13 10.04
N ASP A 178 3.69 -9.79 8.90
CA ASP A 178 3.00 -11.01 8.54
C ASP A 178 3.43 -12.14 9.50
N SER A 179 2.62 -12.39 10.52
CA SER A 179 2.83 -13.42 11.53
C SER A 179 1.68 -14.43 11.57
N PRO A 180 1.92 -15.66 12.03
CA PRO A 180 0.84 -16.63 12.26
C PRO A 180 -0.21 -16.11 13.25
N ALA A 181 0.20 -15.26 14.21
CA ALA A 181 -0.68 -14.61 15.16
C ALA A 181 -1.64 -13.63 14.48
N LEU A 182 -1.15 -12.80 13.55
CA LEU A 182 -1.98 -11.89 12.75
C LEU A 182 -3.00 -12.66 11.90
N ALA A 183 -2.58 -13.76 11.27
CA ALA A 183 -3.48 -14.61 10.50
C ALA A 183 -4.58 -15.23 11.37
N LYS A 184 -4.24 -15.66 12.59
CA LYS A 184 -5.20 -16.19 13.58
C LYS A 184 -6.15 -15.10 14.08
N PHE A 185 -5.65 -13.91 14.37
CA PHE A 185 -6.46 -12.74 14.75
C PHE A 185 -7.48 -12.42 13.66
N ILE A 186 -7.04 -12.34 12.40
CA ILE A 186 -7.91 -12.04 11.27
C ILE A 186 -9.01 -13.09 11.10
N LYS A 187 -8.65 -14.37 11.26
CA LYS A 187 -9.61 -15.48 11.17
C LYS A 187 -10.63 -15.49 12.31
N ASN A 188 -10.23 -15.03 13.49
CA ASN A 188 -11.04 -15.07 14.71
C ASN A 188 -11.76 -13.75 15.04
N MET A 189 -11.72 -12.76 14.15
CA MET A 189 -12.48 -11.52 14.37
C MET A 189 -13.97 -11.81 14.54
N PRO A 190 -14.65 -11.11 15.48
CA PRO A 190 -16.07 -11.27 15.73
C PRO A 190 -16.88 -11.14 14.44
N LYS A 191 -17.90 -11.98 14.30
CA LYS A 191 -18.69 -12.14 13.07
C LYS A 191 -19.56 -10.94 12.80
#